data_AF-A0A151B264-F1
#
_entry.id   AF-A0A151B264-F1
#
_cell.length_a   1.000
_cell.length_b   1.000
_cell.length_c   1.000
_cell.angle_alpha   90.00
_cell.angle_beta   90.00
_cell.angle_gamma   90.00
#
_symmetry.space_group_name_H-M   'P 1'
#
loop_
_entity.id
_entity.type
_entity.pdbx_description
1 polymer ?
#
loop_
_entity_poly.entity_id
_entity_poly.type
_entity_poly.pdbx_seq_one_letter_code
_entity_poly.pdbx_strand_id
1 'polypeptide(L)'
;MIEPTIIGTSVNLNKAYKNFFRDKSVGFPKFKSKKSNYYSYTTNNQNGTVCIENGYIKIPKLKSMIKIKQHREFNGLIKSCTISKTPSNKYYVSILVDTETNNYLK
;
A
#
# COMPACT_ATOMS: atom_id res chain seq x y z
N MET A 1 -20.17 -7.04 -8.86
CA MET A 1 -19.09 -7.46 -7.94
C MET A 1 -17.80 -7.54 -8.75
N ILE A 2 -16.92 -6.54 -8.67
CA ILE A 2 -15.63 -6.56 -9.38
C ILE A 2 -14.58 -6.93 -8.35
N GLU A 3 -13.98 -8.11 -8.50
CA GLU A 3 -12.86 -8.60 -7.71
C GLU A 3 -11.71 -7.58 -7.75
N PRO A 4 -11.34 -6.91 -6.63
CA PRO A 4 -10.25 -5.93 -6.59
C PRO A 4 -8.86 -6.55 -6.86
N THR A 5 -8.78 -7.87 -7.04
CA THR A 5 -7.56 -8.64 -7.22
C THR A 5 -6.94 -8.48 -8.62
N ILE A 6 -7.74 -8.37 -9.69
CA ILE A 6 -7.21 -8.36 -11.07
C ILE A 6 -6.52 -7.02 -11.41
N ILE A 7 -7.01 -5.92 -10.83
CA ILE A 7 -6.57 -4.57 -11.20
C ILE A 7 -5.16 -4.27 -10.67
N GLY A 8 -4.83 -4.66 -9.44
CA GLY A 8 -3.53 -4.34 -8.83
C GLY A 8 -2.33 -5.02 -9.49
N THR A 9 -2.50 -6.29 -9.91
CA THR A 9 -1.44 -7.06 -10.58
C THR A 9 -1.13 -6.53 -11.97
N SER A 10 -2.18 -6.14 -12.72
CA SER A 10 -2.05 -5.54 -14.05
C SER A 10 -1.35 -4.17 -14.03
N VAL A 11 -1.53 -3.38 -12.97
CA VAL A 11 -0.88 -2.07 -12.82
C VAL A 11 0.63 -2.19 -12.70
N ASN A 12 1.12 -3.12 -11.87
CA ASN A 12 2.56 -3.32 -11.68
C ASN A 12 3.23 -3.83 -12.97
N LEU A 13 2.57 -4.75 -13.67
CA LEU A 13 3.03 -5.26 -14.96
C LEU A 13 3.11 -4.15 -16.01
N ASN A 14 2.03 -3.38 -16.17
CA ASN A 14 1.95 -2.27 -17.13
C ASN A 14 3.04 -1.23 -16.85
N LYS A 15 3.26 -0.88 -15.58
CA LYS A 15 4.33 0.05 -15.18
C LYS A 15 5.73 -0.48 -15.55
N ALA A 16 6.00 -1.76 -15.31
CA ALA A 16 7.29 -2.36 -15.64
C ALA A 16 7.57 -2.35 -17.14
N TYR A 17 6.58 -2.71 -17.97
CA TYR A 17 6.71 -2.67 -19.43
C TYR A 17 6.84 -1.24 -19.96
N LYS A 18 6.07 -0.28 -19.44
CA LYS A 18 6.24 1.13 -19.80
C LYS A 18 7.65 1.63 -19.51
N ASN A 19 8.22 1.26 -18.37
CA ASN A 19 9.58 1.64 -18.01
C ASN A 19 10.62 0.98 -18.93
N PHE A 20 10.43 -0.30 -19.27
CA PHE A 20 11.31 -1.03 -20.19
C PHE A 20 11.43 -0.36 -21.55
N PHE A 21 10.33 0.13 -22.12
CA PHE A 21 10.35 0.82 -23.41
C PHE A 21 10.77 2.29 -23.32
N ARG A 22 10.58 2.94 -22.16
CA ARG A 22 10.95 4.34 -21.95
C ARG A 22 12.46 4.51 -21.78
N ASP A 23 13.12 3.60 -21.08
CA ASP A 23 14.53 3.73 -20.72
C ASP A 23 15.26 2.40 -20.95
N LYS A 24 16.25 2.43 -21.85
CA LYS A 24 17.05 1.25 -22.24
C LYS A 24 17.95 0.75 -21.10
N SER A 25 18.18 1.55 -20.06
CA SER A 25 19.02 1.17 -18.90
C SER A 25 18.31 0.23 -17.90
N VAL A 26 16.97 0.20 -17.91
CA VAL A 26 16.16 -0.50 -16.89
C VAL A 26 16.16 -2.02 -17.09
N GLY A 27 16.51 -2.49 -18.30
CA GLY A 27 16.56 -3.92 -18.65
C GLY A 27 15.20 -4.61 -18.60
N PHE A 28 15.15 -5.89 -18.98
CA PHE A 28 13.89 -6.65 -19.05
C PHE A 28 13.21 -6.78 -17.68
N PRO A 29 11.88 -6.59 -17.60
CA PRO A 29 11.11 -6.85 -16.38
C PRO A 29 11.32 -8.29 -15.88
N LYS A 30 11.65 -8.43 -14.59
CA LYS A 30 11.84 -9.73 -13.95
C LYS A 30 10.65 -10.08 -13.06
N PHE A 31 10.22 -11.34 -13.12
CA PHE A 31 9.21 -11.86 -12.19
C PHE A 31 9.73 -11.86 -10.75
N LYS A 32 8.81 -11.69 -9.79
CA LYS A 32 9.14 -11.80 -8.36
C LYS A 32 9.51 -13.25 -8.04
N SER A 33 10.62 -13.45 -7.33
CA SER A 33 11.05 -14.78 -6.89
C SER A 33 10.16 -15.28 -5.75
N LYS A 34 9.69 -16.53 -5.84
CA LYS A 34 8.95 -17.22 -4.75
C LYS A 34 9.80 -17.38 -3.48
N LYS A 35 11.14 -17.40 -3.61
CA LYS A 35 12.08 -17.52 -2.49
C LYS A 35 12.28 -16.21 -1.73
N SER A 36 11.74 -15.10 -2.23
CA SER A 36 11.82 -13.82 -1.53
C SER A 36 10.92 -13.86 -0.30
N ASN A 37 11.48 -13.59 0.88
CA ASN A 37 10.73 -13.53 2.13
C ASN A 37 10.19 -12.12 2.43
N TYR A 38 10.20 -11.23 1.43
CA TYR A 38 9.62 -9.90 1.48
C TYR A 38 8.24 -9.93 0.83
N TYR A 39 7.20 -9.71 1.62
CA TYR A 39 5.84 -9.69 1.13
C TYR A 39 5.21 -8.34 1.39
N SER A 40 4.50 -7.81 0.40
CA SER A 40 3.79 -6.54 0.54
C SER A 40 2.39 -6.65 -0.06
N TYR A 41 1.43 -6.06 0.62
CA TYR A 41 0.05 -5.93 0.17
C TYR A 41 -0.37 -4.48 0.25
N THR A 42 -0.66 -3.88 -0.90
CA THR A 42 -1.16 -2.52 -1.01
C THR A 42 -2.64 -2.54 -1.37
N THR A 43 -3.44 -1.77 -0.63
CA THR A 43 -4.85 -1.56 -0.88
C THR A 43 -5.12 -0.07 -1.02
N ASN A 44 -5.91 0.29 -2.03
CA ASN A 44 -6.36 1.67 -2.23
C ASN A 44 -7.64 1.88 -1.43
N ASN A 45 -7.78 3.06 -0.84
CA ASN A 45 -8.99 3.42 -0.13
C ASN A 45 -10.05 3.87 -1.14
N GLN A 46 -11.10 3.07 -1.31
CA GLN A 46 -12.27 3.44 -2.10
C GLN A 46 -13.39 3.81 -1.12
N ASN A 47 -13.52 5.11 -0.84
CA ASN A 47 -14.63 5.65 -0.05
C ASN A 47 -14.82 5.00 1.35
N GLY A 48 -13.73 4.88 2.13
CA GLY A 48 -13.79 4.39 3.53
C GLY A 48 -13.54 2.89 3.71
N THR A 49 -12.99 2.21 2.69
CA THR A 49 -12.59 0.81 2.81
C THR A 49 -11.43 0.60 3.81
N VAL A 50 -10.55 1.60 3.90
CA VAL A 50 -9.44 1.65 4.86
C VAL A 50 -9.73 2.77 5.83
N CYS A 51 -9.91 2.43 7.11
CA CYS A 51 -10.07 3.39 8.19
C CYS A 51 -9.12 3.06 9.33
N ILE A 52 -8.74 4.09 10.08
CA ILE A 52 -8.01 3.95 11.34
C ILE A 52 -8.88 4.55 12.43
N GLU A 53 -9.20 3.74 13.43
CA GLU A 53 -10.03 4.13 14.57
C GLU A 53 -9.39 3.59 15.85
N ASN A 54 -9.17 4.45 16.84
CA ASN A 54 -8.70 4.09 18.18
C ASN A 54 -7.47 3.15 18.23
N GLY A 55 -6.52 3.33 17.30
CA GLY A 55 -5.33 2.47 17.22
C GLY A 55 -5.57 1.11 16.54
N TYR A 56 -6.66 0.97 15.81
CA TYR A 56 -6.96 -0.17 14.95
C TYR A 56 -7.05 0.26 13.49
N ILE A 57 -6.56 -0.58 12.59
CA ILE A 57 -6.72 -0.39 11.15
C ILE A 57 -7.71 -1.40 10.59
N LYS A 58 -8.67 -0.91 9.81
CA LYS A 58 -9.58 -1.72 9.00
C LYS A 58 -8.99 -1.86 7.60
N ILE A 59 -8.93 -3.09 7.13
CA ILE A 59 -8.44 -3.43 5.78
C ILE A 59 -9.53 -4.23 5.08
N PRO A 60 -9.89 -3.92 3.82
CA PRO A 60 -10.99 -4.59 3.11
C PRO A 60 -10.95 -6.11 3.17
N LYS A 61 -9.76 -6.67 3.01
CA LYS A 61 -9.55 -8.10 2.84
C LYS A 61 -9.54 -8.87 4.16
N LEU A 62 -9.53 -8.16 5.29
CA LEU A 62 -9.51 -8.74 6.62
C LEU A 62 -10.84 -8.44 7.30
N LYS A 63 -11.48 -9.49 7.81
CA LYS A 63 -12.76 -9.34 8.53
C LYS A 63 -12.57 -8.67 9.89
N SER A 64 -11.37 -8.76 10.46
CA SER A 64 -11.02 -8.18 11.75
C SER A 64 -10.23 -6.88 11.60
N MET A 65 -10.41 -5.99 12.56
CA MET A 65 -9.56 -4.81 12.70
C MET A 65 -8.23 -5.23 13.33
N ILE A 66 -7.12 -4.73 12.78
CA ILE A 66 -5.78 -5.04 13.28
C ILE A 66 -5.35 -3.94 14.23
N LYS A 67 -4.90 -4.31 15.43
CA LYS A 67 -4.27 -3.37 16.36
C LYS A 67 -2.96 -2.85 15.77
N ILE A 68 -2.81 -1.54 15.69
CA ILE A 68 -1.61 -0.87 15.22
C ILE A 68 -1.04 0.05 16.31
N LYS A 69 0.29 0.13 16.37
CA LYS A 69 0.98 1.15 17.14
C LYS A 69 1.26 2.33 16.21
N GLN A 70 0.41 3.35 16.27
CA GLN A 70 0.61 4.58 15.49
C GLN A 70 1.80 5.35 16.06
N HIS A 71 2.77 5.67 15.21
CA HIS A 71 3.93 6.48 15.61
C HIS A 71 3.63 7.98 15.61
N ARG A 72 2.72 8.44 14.75
CA ARG A 72 2.30 9.84 14.62
C ARG A 72 0.81 9.89 14.37
N GLU A 73 0.13 10.86 14.99
CA GLU A 73 -1.21 11.25 14.61
C GLU A 73 -1.14 12.05 13.31
N PHE A 74 -2.15 11.89 12.47
CA PHE A 74 -2.26 12.62 11.21
C PHE A 74 -3.70 13.04 10.99
N ASN A 75 -3.88 14.22 10.41
CA ASN A 75 -5.19 14.73 10.00
C ASN A 75 -5.21 14.78 8.47
N GLY A 76 -6.12 14.02 7.86
CA GLY A 76 -6.25 13.96 6.40
C GLY A 76 -6.98 12.73 5.90
N LEU A 77 -7.19 12.68 4.59
CA LEU A 77 -7.88 11.57 3.91
C LEU A 77 -6.89 10.48 3.53
N ILE A 78 -7.12 9.24 3.97
CA ILE A 78 -6.29 8.09 3.60
C ILE A 78 -6.50 7.78 2.11
N LYS A 79 -5.45 7.83 1.29
CA LYS A 79 -5.49 7.40 -0.13
C LYS A 79 -5.25 5.91 -0.29
N SER A 80 -4.23 5.38 0.39
CA SER A 80 -3.86 3.98 0.27
C SER A 80 -3.10 3.50 1.50
N CYS A 81 -3.08 2.19 1.70
CA CYS A 81 -2.38 1.53 2.78
C CYS A 81 -1.57 0.36 2.22
N THR A 82 -0.32 0.26 2.64
CA THR A 82 0.58 -0.84 2.30
C THR A 82 1.02 -1.56 3.57
N ILE A 83 0.74 -2.85 3.64
CA ILE A 83 1.25 -3.74 4.67
C ILE A 83 2.48 -4.43 4.11
N SER A 84 3.60 -4.37 4.82
CA SER A 84 4.82 -5.10 4.46
C SER A 84 5.21 -6.08 5.56
N LYS A 85 5.73 -7.22 5.15
CA LYS A 85 6.28 -8.27 6.00
C LYS A 85 7.76 -8.42 5.70
N THR A 86 8.59 -8.26 6.72
CA THR A 86 10.04 -8.49 6.61
C THR A 86 10.39 -9.97 6.81
N PRO A 87 11.58 -10.41 6.37
CA PRO A 87 12.05 -11.76 6.60
C PRO A 87 12.13 -12.14 8.09
N SER A 88 12.30 -11.15 8.96
CA SER A 88 12.27 -11.30 10.43
C SER A 88 10.85 -11.47 11.00
N ASN A 89 9.84 -11.73 10.16
CA ASN A 89 8.42 -11.86 10.52
C ASN A 89 7.82 -10.63 11.21
N LYS A 90 8.39 -9.44 10.99
CA LYS A 90 7.82 -8.19 11.50
C LYS A 90 6.88 -7.59 10.46
N TYR A 91 5.73 -7.10 10.91
CA TYR A 91 4.73 -6.43 10.07
C TYR A 91 4.83 -4.92 10.24
N TYR A 92 4.80 -4.20 9.14
CA TYR A 92 4.77 -2.75 9.10
C TYR A 92 3.61 -2.29 8.23
N VAL A 93 3.06 -1.12 8.57
CA VAL A 93 1.95 -0.50 7.84
C VAL A 93 2.38 0.90 7.43
N SER A 94 2.36 1.14 6.12
CA SER A 94 2.63 2.44 5.51
C SER A 94 1.33 3.02 4.97
N ILE A 95 0.99 4.23 5.37
CA ILE A 95 -0.30 4.85 5.06
C ILE A 95 -0.02 6.12 4.29
N LEU A 96 -0.60 6.21 3.09
CA LEU A 96 -0.54 7.40 2.26
C LEU A 96 -1.77 8.25 2.58
N VAL A 97 -1.54 9.47 3.03
CA VAL A 97 -2.58 10.40 3.46
C VAL A 97 -2.49 11.65 2.59
N ASP A 98 -3.63 12.13 2.09
CA ASP A 98 -3.77 13.49 1.59
C ASP A 98 -4.05 14.40 2.76
N THR A 99 -3.15 15.32 3.03
CA THR A 99 -3.35 16.38 4.01
C THR A 99 -3.55 17.67 3.25
N GLU A 100 -4.65 18.39 3.51
CA GLU A 100 -4.79 19.74 3.00
C GLU A 100 -3.66 20.60 3.61
N THR A 101 -2.83 21.16 2.74
CA THR A 101 -1.67 21.99 3.13
C THR A 101 -2.17 23.29 3.75
N ASN A 102 -2.58 23.26 5.01
CA ASN A 102 -2.93 24.46 5.77
C ASN A 102 -2.32 24.49 7.17
N ASN A 103 -1.12 23.91 7.36
CA ASN A 103 -0.42 23.94 8.65
C ASN A 103 1.12 24.04 8.51
N TYR A 104 1.61 24.79 7.53
CA TYR A 104 3.04 25.17 7.43
C TYR A 104 3.28 26.69 7.55
N LEU A 105 2.41 27.39 8.28
CA LEU A 105 2.68 28.76 8.75
C LEU A 105 2.28 28.86 10.22
N LYS A 106 3.19 28.45 11.11
CA LYS A 106 3.31 28.96 12.47
C LYS A 106 4.78 29.08 12.82
#